data_AF-A0A1I7X4D3-F1
#
_entry.id   AF-A0A1I7X4D3-F1
#
_cell.length_a   1.000
_cell.length_b   1.000
_cell.length_c   1.000
_cell.angle_alpha   90.00
_cell.angle_beta   90.00
_cell.angle_gamma   90.00
#
_symmetry.space_group_name_H-M   'P 1'
#
loop_
_entity.id
_entity.type
_entity.pdbx_description
1 polymer ?
#
loop_
_entity_poly.entity_id
_entity_poly.type
_entity_poly.pdbx_seq_one_letter_code
_entity_poly.pdbx_strand_id
1 'polypeptide(L)' 'MLLKDANQYDLYRFRRFRTRDFDVNDRQRSGMPRTSKADALKSLLDENSSQTRKGLAEQLGVDKATV' A
#
# COMPACT_ATOMS: atom_id res chain seq x y z
N MET A 1 -2.63 25.45 -30.41
CA MET A 1 -2.77 24.01 -30.70
C MET A 1 -3.17 23.33 -29.39
N LEU A 2 -4.41 22.86 -29.29
CA LEU A 2 -5.00 22.37 -28.03
C LEU A 2 -4.78 20.86 -27.97
N LEU A 3 -3.91 20.41 -27.04
CA LEU A 3 -3.47 19.02 -26.90
C LEU A 3 -4.59 18.19 -26.25
N LYS A 4 -5.63 17.83 -27.02
CA LYS A 4 -6.82 17.12 -26.49
C LYS A 4 -6.61 15.61 -26.32
N ASP A 5 -5.54 15.06 -26.87
CA ASP A 5 -5.32 13.60 -26.96
C ASP A 5 -4.07 13.08 -26.22
N ALA A 6 -3.41 13.93 -25.43
CA ALA A 6 -2.18 13.49 -24.76
C ALA A 6 -2.50 12.69 -23.49
N ASN A 7 -1.97 11.46 -23.45
CA ASN A 7 -1.98 10.63 -22.25
C ASN A 7 -1.42 11.44 -21.06
N GLN A 8 -2.20 11.51 -19.98
CA GLN A 8 -1.82 12.22 -18.74
C GLN A 8 -0.43 11.79 -18.23
N TYR A 9 -0.06 10.54 -18.47
CA TYR A 9 1.25 9.99 -18.12
C TYR A 9 2.40 10.60 -18.92
N ASP A 10 2.22 10.78 -20.23
CA ASP A 10 3.23 11.34 -21.11
C ASP A 10 3.45 12.83 -20.83
N LEU A 11 2.36 13.56 -20.57
CA LEU A 11 2.42 14.95 -20.13
C LEU A 11 3.17 15.11 -18.80
N TYR A 12 2.94 14.20 -17.84
CA TYR A 12 3.62 14.23 -16.55
C TYR A 12 5.13 13.98 -16.68
N ARG A 13 5.52 12.95 -17.45
CA ARG A 13 6.92 12.63 -17.71
C ARG A 13 7.67 13.76 -18.42
N PHE A 14 7.05 14.36 -19.44
CA PHE A 14 7.67 15.47 -20.18
C PHE A 14 7.84 16.73 -19.31
N ARG A 15 6.91 17.00 -18.38
CA ARG A 15 7.06 18.09 -17.41
C ARG A 15 8.24 17.87 -16.46
N ARG A 16 8.41 16.66 -15.91
CA ARG A 16 9.56 16.32 -15.05
C ARG A 16 10.90 16.43 -15.79
N PHE A 17 10.92 15.98 -17.04
CA PHE A 17 12.11 16.09 -17.88
C PHE A 17 12.54 17.56 -18.09
N ARG A 18 11.60 18.47 -18.36
CA ARG A 18 11.89 19.91 -18.50
C ARG A 18 12.46 20.54 -17.23
N THR A 19 12.12 20.02 -16.06
CA THR A 19 12.66 20.48 -14.77
C THR A 19 13.98 19.78 -14.40
N ARG A 20 14.60 19.04 -15.34
CA ARG A 20 15.82 18.23 -15.13
C ARG A 20 15.67 17.17 -14.02
N ASP A 21 14.43 16.73 -13.78
CA ASP A 21 14.14 15.62 -12.87
C ASP A 21 14.16 14.32 -13.69
N PHE A 22 15.32 13.67 -13.70
CA PHE A 22 15.58 12.42 -14.40
C PHE A 22 15.39 11.19 -13.53
N ASP A 23 14.85 11.35 -12.31
CA ASP A 23 14.62 10.24 -11.40
C ASP A 23 13.50 9.34 -11.94
N VAL A 24 13.91 8.16 -12.40
CA VAL A 24 13.03 7.12 -12.95
C VAL A 24 12.35 6.30 -11.88
N ASN A 25 12.77 6.43 -10.61
CA ASN A 25 12.16 5.69 -9.52
C ASN A 25 10.73 6.20 -9.28
N ASP A 26 9.86 5.26 -8.91
CA ASP A 26 8.54 5.62 -8.42
C ASP A 26 8.69 6.42 -7.13
N ARG A 27 8.01 7.57 -7.07
CA ARG A 27 7.90 8.32 -5.83
C ARG A 27 7.19 7.46 -4.79
N GLN A 28 7.56 7.66 -3.53
CA GLN A 28 6.89 6.99 -2.41
C GLN A 28 5.38 7.16 -2.53
N ARG A 29 4.67 6.05 -2.74
CA ARG A 29 3.22 6.04 -2.85
C ARG A 29 2.64 5.87 -1.45
N SER A 30 1.84 6.81 -0.99
CA SER A 30 1.00 6.62 0.19
C SER A 30 -0.11 5.65 -0.19
N GLY A 31 0.07 4.37 0.11
CA GLY A 31 -0.85 3.35 -0.34
C GLY A 31 -0.82 2.04 0.43
N MET A 32 0.03 1.89 1.45
CA MET A 32 -0.17 0.79 2.38
C MET A 32 -1.45 1.11 3.15
N PRO A 33 -2.54 0.34 2.98
CA PRO A 33 -3.69 0.49 3.87
C PRO A 33 -3.14 0.25 5.26
N ARG A 34 -3.21 1.24 6.15
CA ARG A 34 -2.94 1.00 7.56
C ARG A 34 -4.00 0.01 8.01
N THR A 35 -3.62 -1.25 8.12
CA THR A 35 -4.54 -2.31 8.52
C THR A 35 -4.84 -2.07 9.99
N SER A 36 -6.03 -1.56 10.29
CA SER A 36 -6.59 -1.51 11.65
C SER A 36 -6.45 -2.84 12.40
N LYS A 37 -6.35 -3.93 11.64
CA LYS A 37 -6.16 -5.30 12.11
C LYS A 37 -4.73 -5.63 12.58
N ALA A 38 -3.71 -4.84 12.22
CA ALA A 38 -2.34 -5.08 12.67
C ALA A 38 -2.15 -4.78 14.17
N ASP A 39 -2.74 -3.68 14.65
CA ASP A 39 -2.71 -3.36 16.09
C ASP A 39 -3.57 -4.35 16.87
N ALA A 40 -4.72 -4.76 16.34
CA ALA A 40 -5.55 -5.82 16.93
C ALA A 40 -4.82 -7.18 16.99
N LEU A 41 -4.08 -7.55 15.93
CA LEU A 41 -3.27 -8.77 15.91
C LEU A 41 -2.19 -8.74 17.00
N LYS A 42 -1.54 -7.59 17.22
CA LYS A 42 -0.56 -7.43 18.32
C LYS A 42 -1.21 -7.65 19.68
N SER A 43 -2.35 -7.03 19.95
CA SER A 43 -3.07 -7.22 21.22
C SER A 43 -3.44 -8.68 21.48
N LEU A 44 -3.89 -9.41 20.45
CA LEU A 44 -4.22 -10.84 20.59
C LEU A 44 -2.99 -11.71 20.93
N LEU A 45 -1.82 -11.36 20.39
CA LEU A 45 -0.56 -12.06 20.67
C LEU A 45 0.02 -11.70 22.04
N ASP A 46 -0.16 -10.45 22.49
CA ASP A 46 0.22 -10.01 23.84
C ASP A 46 -0.61 -10.72 24.92
N GLU A 47 -1.90 -10.96 24.65
CA GLU A 47 -2.79 -11.73 25.54
C GLU A 47 -2.45 -13.23 25.56
N ASN A 48 -2.24 -13.82 24.38
CA ASN A 48 -1.85 -15.23 24.25
C ASN A 48 -1.02 -15.46 22.98
N SER A 49 0.28 -15.65 23.18
CA SER A 49 1.25 -15.87 22.11
C SER A 49 1.15 -17.25 21.44
N SER A 50 0.46 -18.21 22.06
CA SER A 50 0.42 -19.62 21.60
C SER A 50 -0.80 -19.95 20.74
N GLN A 51 -1.46 -18.95 20.16
CA GLN A 51 -2.62 -19.16 19.29
C GLN A 51 -2.23 -19.66 17.90
N THR A 52 -3.14 -20.41 17.26
CA THR A 52 -2.94 -20.84 15.87
C THR A 52 -3.33 -19.74 14.88
N ARG A 53 -2.64 -19.67 13.74
CA ARG A 53 -2.99 -18.72 12.66
C ARG A 53 -4.45 -18.81 12.20
N LYS A 54 -5.06 -20.01 12.25
CA LYS A 54 -6.46 -20.21 11.89
C LYS A 54 -7.39 -19.50 12.89
N GLY A 55 -7.16 -19.66 14.19
CA GLY A 55 -7.96 -19.00 15.23
C GLY A 55 -7.84 -17.48 15.18
N LEU A 56 -6.62 -16.97 14.99
CA LEU A 56 -6.38 -15.52 14.83
C LEU A 56 -7.10 -14.96 13.60
N ALA A 57 -7.10 -15.70 12.49
CA ALA A 57 -7.78 -15.29 11.26
C ALA A 57 -9.30 -15.23 11.44
N GLU A 58 -9.88 -16.20 12.15
CA GLU A 58 -11.29 -16.21 12.52
C GLU A 58 -11.66 -15.02 13.41
N GLN A 59 -10.84 -14.72 14.43
CA GLN A 59 -11.05 -13.57 15.33
C GLN A 59 -10.95 -12.22 14.62
N LEU A 60 -10.00 -12.07 13.69
CA LEU A 60 -9.76 -10.83 12.94
C LEU A 60 -10.62 -10.70 11.68
N GLY A 61 -11.40 -11.74 11.34
CA GLY A 61 -12.19 -11.80 10.10
C GLY A 61 -11.33 -11.56 8.86
N VAL A 62 -10.20 -12.26 8.77
CA VAL A 62 -9.26 -12.20 7.63
C VAL A 62 -8.99 -13.60 7.10
N ASP A 63 -8.37 -13.68 5.93
CA ASP A 63 -7.88 -14.95 5.43
C ASP A 63 -6.69 -15.44 6.28
N LYS A 64 -6.55 -16.76 6.41
CA LYS A 64 -5.45 -17.36 7.19
C LYS A 64 -4.07 -16.98 6.66
N ALA A 65 -3.90 -16.76 5.34
CA ALA A 65 -2.64 -16.32 4.77
C ALA A 65 -2.35 -14.83 5.03
N THR A 66 -3.35 -14.07 5.49
CA THR A 66 -3.18 -12.67 5.91
C THR A 66 -2.59 -12.55 7.31
N VAL A 67 -2.72 -13.61 8.14
CA VAL A 67 -2.16 -13.71 9.50
C VAL A 67 -0.76 -14.32 9.47
#